data_AF-A0A355BE28-F1
#
_entry.id   AF-A0A355BE28-F1
#
_cell.length_a   1.000
_cell.length_b   1.000
_cell.length_c   1.000
_cell.angle_alpha   90.00
_cell.angle_beta   90.00
_cell.angle_gamma   90.00
#
_symmetry.space_group_name_H-M   'P 1'
#
loop_
_entity.id
_entity.type
_entity.pdbx_description
1 polymer ?
#
loop_
_entity_poly.entity_id
_entity_poly.type
_entity_poly.pdbx_seq_one_letter_code
_entity_poly.pdbx_strand_id
1 'polypeptide(L)'
;NALDEAMALPTDFSARIARNTQIYLQEETKITKTVDPWAGSYYVESLTANIAQKAWDLIEEVEALGGMTKAIEQGIPKLRIEEAAARKQARIDSGQDIIVGVNKFRLEKEEPLHILDVDNDRVRNQQIEQLENIKANRNLERVKICLEALTQCAKNSDKNLLELAIEAAKERATLGEISEALEGVFGRYKAQIRSFSGVYSKEIKNDKSFEEAKQLADAFAKKEGRRPRIMIAKMGQDGHDRGAKVVATGYADLGFDVDIGPLFQTPKEAAKQAVENDVHILGVSSLAAGHKTLVPQVIKELKKYGRDDIMVIVGGVIPDQDYQFLFDAGAVAIFGPGTKISEAAITILNVLQE
;
A
#
# COMPACT_ATOMS: atom_id res chain seq x y z
N ASN A 1 -1.98 -5.32 18.09
CA ASN A 1 -1.38 -4.07 17.56
C ASN A 1 -1.40 -2.99 18.62
N ALA A 2 -0.72 -1.88 18.38
CA ALA A 2 -0.78 -0.68 19.20
C ALA A 2 -1.91 0.25 18.72
N LEU A 3 -2.37 1.16 19.59
CA LEU A 3 -3.51 2.05 19.29
C LEU A 3 -3.23 3.06 18.17
N ASP A 4 -1.96 3.31 17.87
CA ASP A 4 -1.43 4.28 16.90
C ASP A 4 -1.08 3.66 15.53
N GLU A 5 -1.46 2.40 15.29
CA GLU A 5 -1.14 1.63 14.08
C GLU A 5 -1.53 2.33 12.77
N ALA A 6 -2.66 3.04 12.76
CA ALA A 6 -3.15 3.72 11.56
C ALA A 6 -2.42 5.06 11.28
N MET A 7 -1.52 5.49 12.16
CA MET A 7 -0.84 6.79 12.08
C MET A 7 0.68 6.64 11.95
N ALA A 8 1.30 5.79 12.78
CA ALA A 8 2.75 5.67 12.86
C ALA A 8 3.19 4.33 13.47
N LEU A 9 4.50 4.15 13.61
CA LEU A 9 5.06 3.07 14.41
C LEU A 9 4.76 3.26 15.90
N PRO A 10 4.66 2.18 16.70
CA PRO A 10 4.31 2.26 18.11
C PRO A 10 5.30 3.10 18.93
N THR A 11 4.76 3.92 19.83
CA THR A 11 5.50 4.52 20.94
C THR A 11 5.67 3.55 22.10
N ASP A 12 6.56 3.84 23.06
CA ASP A 12 6.67 3.04 24.29
C ASP A 12 5.34 2.96 25.06
N PHE A 13 4.56 4.04 25.04
CA PHE A 13 3.25 4.10 25.68
C PHE A 13 2.24 3.16 25.00
N SER A 14 2.08 3.26 23.67
CA SER A 14 1.11 2.46 22.93
C SER A 14 1.52 0.99 22.85
N ALA A 15 2.82 0.70 22.72
CA ALA A 15 3.38 -0.64 22.75
C ALA A 15 3.18 -1.30 24.12
N ARG A 16 3.31 -0.55 25.22
CA ARG A 16 3.00 -1.05 26.57
C ARG A 16 1.54 -1.48 26.68
N ILE A 17 0.60 -0.71 26.16
CA ILE A 17 -0.83 -1.08 26.14
C ILE A 17 -1.04 -2.36 25.33
N ALA A 18 -0.44 -2.45 24.14
CA ALA A 18 -0.54 -3.63 23.27
C ALA A 18 -0.03 -4.90 23.96
N ARG A 19 1.14 -4.83 24.61
CA ARG A 19 1.71 -5.94 25.38
C ARG A 19 0.85 -6.28 26.60
N ASN A 20 0.46 -5.27 27.37
CA ASN A 20 -0.30 -5.47 28.60
C ASN A 20 -1.70 -6.03 28.34
N THR A 21 -2.28 -5.81 27.15
CA THR A 21 -3.50 -6.50 26.73
C THR A 21 -3.31 -8.02 26.79
N GLN A 22 -2.20 -8.56 26.29
CA GLN A 22 -1.93 -9.99 26.36
C GLN A 22 -1.64 -10.48 27.79
N ILE A 23 -0.87 -9.71 28.57
CA ILE A 23 -0.57 -10.04 29.98
C ILE A 23 -1.87 -10.10 30.79
N TYR A 24 -2.74 -9.12 30.63
CA TYR A 24 -4.05 -9.08 31.29
C TYR A 24 -4.90 -10.31 30.97
N LEU A 25 -4.97 -10.68 29.68
CA LEU A 25 -5.67 -11.89 29.26
C LEU A 25 -5.07 -13.14 29.92
N GLN A 26 -3.75 -13.26 29.98
CA GLN A 26 -3.06 -14.43 30.56
C GLN A 26 -3.23 -14.54 32.08
N GLU A 27 -3.06 -13.43 32.80
CA GLU A 27 -2.91 -13.44 34.26
C GLU A 27 -4.24 -13.21 34.99
N GLU A 28 -5.15 -12.41 34.44
CA GLU A 28 -6.34 -11.95 35.18
C GLU A 28 -7.64 -12.59 34.72
N THR A 29 -7.80 -12.87 33.42
CA THR A 29 -9.09 -13.33 32.88
C THR A 29 -9.37 -14.83 33.07
N LYS A 30 -8.35 -15.62 33.44
CA LYS A 30 -8.42 -17.09 33.58
C LYS A 30 -8.82 -17.83 32.29
N ILE A 31 -8.83 -17.19 31.13
CA ILE A 31 -9.24 -17.81 29.85
C ILE A 31 -8.37 -19.02 29.47
N THR A 32 -7.14 -19.11 30.00
CA THR A 32 -6.19 -20.19 29.76
C THR A 32 -6.40 -21.42 30.65
N LYS A 33 -7.38 -21.38 31.57
CA LYS A 33 -7.63 -22.48 32.52
C LYS A 33 -8.39 -23.67 31.92
N THR A 34 -8.97 -23.51 30.74
CA THR A 34 -9.70 -24.55 30.02
C THR A 34 -9.20 -24.63 28.58
N VAL A 35 -9.04 -25.84 28.06
CA VAL A 35 -8.73 -26.07 26.64
C VAL A 35 -10.03 -25.91 25.84
N ASP A 36 -10.00 -25.06 24.81
CA ASP A 36 -11.13 -24.76 23.93
C ASP A 36 -12.46 -24.51 24.67
N PRO A 37 -12.58 -23.38 25.39
CA PRO A 37 -13.77 -23.08 26.19
C PRO A 37 -15.06 -22.94 25.37
N TRP A 38 -14.98 -22.90 24.03
CA TRP A 38 -16.12 -22.80 23.12
C TRP A 38 -16.62 -24.15 22.60
N ALA A 39 -15.90 -25.25 22.87
CA ALA A 39 -16.25 -26.59 22.42
C ALA A 39 -17.70 -26.94 22.80
N GLY A 40 -18.48 -27.39 21.81
CA GLY A 40 -19.88 -27.76 21.98
C GLY A 40 -20.87 -26.59 21.91
N SER A 41 -20.41 -25.34 21.75
CA SER A 41 -21.30 -24.21 21.44
C SER A 41 -21.94 -24.40 20.07
N TYR A 42 -23.26 -24.62 20.01
CA TYR A 42 -23.98 -24.87 18.76
C TYR A 42 -23.68 -23.85 17.67
N TYR A 43 -23.59 -22.56 18.03
CA TYR A 43 -23.28 -21.50 17.08
C TYR A 43 -21.84 -21.57 16.56
N VAL A 44 -20.86 -21.71 17.47
CA VAL A 44 -19.44 -21.73 17.10
C VAL A 44 -19.13 -22.98 16.28
N GLU A 45 -19.64 -24.14 16.69
CA GLU A 45 -19.46 -25.40 15.95
C GLU A 45 -20.04 -25.33 14.54
N SER A 46 -21.27 -24.80 14.41
CA SER A 46 -21.90 -24.63 13.10
C SER A 46 -21.14 -23.65 12.21
N LEU A 47 -20.63 -22.56 12.80
CA LEU A 47 -19.83 -21.57 12.07
C LEU A 47 -18.47 -22.15 11.64
N THR A 48 -17.82 -22.90 12.52
CA THR A 48 -16.57 -23.62 12.24
C THR A 48 -16.76 -24.57 11.06
N ALA A 49 -17.82 -25.38 11.07
CA ALA A 49 -18.13 -26.29 9.96
C ALA A 49 -18.39 -25.53 8.65
N ASN A 50 -19.10 -24.41 8.70
CA ASN A 50 -19.37 -23.59 7.51
C ASN A 50 -18.11 -22.97 6.92
N ILE A 51 -17.21 -22.44 7.76
CA ILE A 51 -15.92 -21.88 7.33
C ILE A 51 -15.04 -22.98 6.75
N ALA A 52 -14.96 -24.14 7.41
CA ALA A 52 -14.18 -25.27 6.95
C ALA A 52 -14.64 -25.75 5.56
N GLN A 53 -15.96 -25.91 5.35
CA GLN A 53 -16.49 -26.32 4.06
C GLN A 53 -16.18 -25.28 2.96
N LYS A 54 -16.44 -23.99 3.22
CA LYS A 54 -16.15 -22.93 2.23
C LYS A 54 -14.66 -22.82 1.90
N ALA A 55 -13.79 -22.98 2.89
CA ALA A 55 -12.35 -23.00 2.68
C ALA A 55 -11.94 -24.22 1.87
N TRP A 56 -12.55 -25.38 2.12
CA TRP A 56 -12.31 -26.60 1.37
C TRP A 56 -12.69 -26.46 -0.09
N ASP A 57 -13.87 -25.90 -0.39
CA ASP A 57 -14.32 -25.65 -1.76
C ASP A 57 -13.31 -24.77 -2.54
N LEU A 58 -12.74 -23.75 -1.87
CA LEU A 58 -11.71 -22.89 -2.46
C LEU A 58 -10.38 -23.63 -2.66
N ILE A 59 -10.01 -24.54 -1.75
CA ILE A 59 -8.81 -25.38 -1.90
C ILE A 59 -8.98 -26.31 -3.10
N GLU A 60 -10.13 -26.97 -3.25
CA GLU A 60 -10.41 -27.83 -4.39
C GLU A 60 -10.38 -27.07 -5.72
N GLU A 61 -10.89 -25.83 -5.74
CA GLU A 61 -10.77 -24.95 -6.92
C GLU A 61 -9.30 -24.65 -7.26
N VAL A 62 -8.48 -24.33 -6.26
CA VAL A 62 -7.04 -24.04 -6.46
C VAL A 62 -6.29 -25.29 -6.95
N GLU A 63 -6.60 -26.47 -6.42
CA GLU A 63 -6.02 -27.73 -6.89
C GLU A 63 -6.43 -28.04 -8.33
N ALA A 64 -7.69 -27.77 -8.71
CA ALA A 64 -8.17 -27.92 -10.09
C ALA A 64 -7.47 -26.95 -11.07
N LEU A 65 -7.03 -25.78 -10.60
CA LEU A 65 -6.20 -24.83 -11.36
C LEU A 65 -4.73 -25.25 -11.48
N GLY A 66 -4.35 -26.37 -10.85
CA GLY A 66 -3.00 -26.93 -10.85
C GLY A 66 -2.11 -26.37 -9.74
N GLY A 67 -2.71 -25.95 -8.63
CA GLY A 67 -2.04 -25.49 -7.41
C GLY A 67 -1.88 -23.97 -7.33
N MET A 68 -1.54 -23.50 -6.11
CA MET A 68 -1.55 -22.07 -5.79
C MET A 68 -0.55 -21.23 -6.62
N THR A 69 0.61 -21.79 -6.99
CA THR A 69 1.59 -21.09 -7.83
C THR A 69 0.99 -20.68 -9.17
N LYS A 70 0.32 -21.62 -9.86
CA LYS A 70 -0.35 -21.33 -11.15
C LYS A 70 -1.51 -20.36 -10.96
N ALA A 71 -2.28 -20.49 -9.88
CA ALA A 71 -3.37 -19.57 -9.58
C ALA A 71 -2.88 -18.12 -9.36
N ILE A 72 -1.73 -17.95 -8.67
CA ILE A 72 -1.08 -16.65 -8.45
C ILE A 72 -0.57 -16.06 -9.77
N GLU A 73 0.09 -16.85 -10.61
CA GLU A 73 0.53 -16.41 -11.95
C GLU A 73 -0.65 -15.97 -12.82
N GLN A 74 -1.79 -16.65 -12.70
CA GLN A 74 -3.05 -16.28 -13.34
C GLN A 74 -3.73 -15.08 -12.67
N GLY A 75 -3.24 -14.58 -11.54
CA GLY A 75 -3.76 -13.38 -10.85
C GLY A 75 -5.12 -13.54 -10.17
N ILE A 76 -5.67 -14.75 -10.09
CA ILE A 76 -7.03 -15.01 -9.58
C ILE A 76 -7.16 -14.67 -8.09
N PRO A 77 -6.26 -15.12 -7.19
CA PRO A 77 -6.38 -14.82 -5.76
C PRO A 77 -6.34 -13.32 -5.47
N LYS A 78 -5.42 -12.60 -6.13
CA LYS A 78 -5.27 -11.15 -5.96
C LYS A 78 -6.55 -10.43 -6.39
N LEU A 79 -7.11 -10.77 -7.55
CA LEU A 79 -8.35 -10.16 -8.05
C LEU A 79 -9.50 -10.34 -7.05
N ARG A 80 -9.72 -11.57 -6.54
CA ARG A 80 -10.80 -11.84 -5.56
C ARG A 80 -10.63 -11.07 -4.25
N ILE A 81 -9.40 -10.94 -3.77
CA ILE A 81 -9.09 -10.15 -2.57
C ILE A 81 -9.38 -8.67 -2.82
N GLU A 82 -8.99 -8.14 -3.98
CA GLU A 82 -9.26 -6.75 -4.35
C GLU A 82 -10.77 -6.49 -4.51
N GLU A 83 -11.54 -7.42 -5.10
CA GLU A 83 -13.00 -7.31 -5.15
C GLU A 83 -13.63 -7.28 -3.76
N ALA A 84 -13.18 -8.15 -2.86
CA ALA A 84 -13.64 -8.17 -1.47
C ALA A 84 -13.31 -6.85 -0.75
N ALA A 85 -12.13 -6.28 -1.01
CA ALA A 85 -11.74 -4.98 -0.48
C ALA A 85 -12.62 -3.84 -1.02
N ALA A 86 -12.95 -3.85 -2.32
CA ALA A 86 -13.84 -2.86 -2.94
C ALA A 86 -15.26 -2.93 -2.37
N ARG A 87 -15.84 -4.14 -2.22
CA ARG A 87 -17.14 -4.33 -1.55
C ARG A 87 -17.10 -3.83 -0.11
N LYS A 88 -16.04 -4.18 0.64
CA LYS A 88 -15.89 -3.74 2.03
C LYS A 88 -15.82 -2.22 2.14
N GLN A 89 -15.07 -1.56 1.26
CA GLN A 89 -14.98 -0.10 1.25
C GLN A 89 -16.33 0.55 0.93
N ALA A 90 -17.04 0.07 -0.08
CA ALA A 90 -18.37 0.57 -0.42
C ALA A 90 -19.36 0.47 0.75
N ARG A 91 -19.30 -0.62 1.54
CA ARG A 91 -20.12 -0.79 2.74
C ARG A 91 -19.74 0.18 3.87
N ILE A 92 -18.46 0.49 4.04
CA ILE A 92 -17.99 1.46 5.01
C ILE A 92 -18.43 2.87 4.58
N ASP A 93 -18.21 3.23 3.33
CA ASP A 93 -18.47 4.56 2.77
C ASP A 93 -19.99 4.88 2.73
N SER A 94 -20.83 3.86 2.51
CA SER A 94 -22.29 3.98 2.60
C SER A 94 -22.86 3.87 4.03
N GLY A 95 -22.02 3.62 5.03
CA GLY A 95 -22.44 3.46 6.42
C GLY A 95 -23.20 2.16 6.73
N GLN A 96 -23.20 1.19 5.80
CA GLN A 96 -23.75 -0.16 6.04
C GLN A 96 -22.92 -0.91 7.09
N ASP A 97 -21.60 -0.74 7.04
CA ASP A 97 -20.68 -1.21 8.07
C ASP A 97 -20.24 -0.03 8.92
N ILE A 98 -20.64 -0.03 10.20
CA ILE A 98 -20.34 1.05 11.13
C ILE A 98 -18.92 0.89 11.69
N ILE A 99 -18.12 1.96 11.58
CA ILE A 99 -16.82 2.11 12.24
C ILE A 99 -16.94 3.32 13.17
N VAL A 100 -16.95 3.05 14.47
CA VAL A 100 -17.07 4.08 15.52
C VAL A 100 -15.89 5.05 15.43
N GLY A 101 -16.19 6.35 15.46
CA GLY A 101 -15.20 7.43 15.30
C GLY A 101 -14.87 7.76 13.84
N VAL A 102 -15.15 6.86 12.88
CA VAL A 102 -14.78 7.05 11.47
C VAL A 102 -15.96 7.39 10.58
N ASN A 103 -17.08 6.67 10.62
CA ASN A 103 -18.27 7.00 9.81
C ASN A 103 -19.53 7.24 10.64
N LYS A 104 -19.47 6.94 11.94
CA LYS A 104 -20.53 7.20 12.91
C LYS A 104 -19.92 7.55 14.25
N PHE A 105 -20.58 8.45 14.99
CA PHE A 105 -20.09 8.94 16.28
C PHE A 105 -18.71 9.61 16.16
N ARG A 106 -18.52 10.41 15.09
CA ARG A 106 -17.30 11.20 14.88
C ARG A 106 -17.18 12.26 15.96
N LEU A 107 -15.95 12.51 16.42
CA LEU A 107 -15.65 13.67 17.24
C LEU A 107 -15.64 14.93 16.36
N GLU A 108 -16.00 16.07 16.92
CA GLU A 108 -15.86 17.35 16.23
C GLU A 108 -14.39 17.74 16.06
N LYS A 109 -13.55 17.33 17.01
CA LYS A 109 -12.12 17.57 17.02
C LYS A 109 -11.40 16.36 17.62
N GLU A 110 -10.43 15.85 16.88
CA GLU A 110 -9.53 14.79 17.35
C GLU A 110 -8.47 15.36 18.29
N GLU A 111 -8.11 14.58 19.32
CA GLU A 111 -6.99 14.94 20.20
C GLU A 111 -5.66 14.61 19.51
N PRO A 112 -4.64 15.49 19.62
CA PRO A 112 -3.35 15.22 19.02
C PRO A 112 -2.69 14.02 19.70
N LEU A 113 -2.35 13.00 18.92
CA LEU A 113 -1.62 11.84 19.41
C LEU A 113 -0.12 12.04 19.21
N HIS A 114 0.67 11.78 20.26
CA HIS A 114 2.11 11.75 20.12
C HIS A 114 2.54 10.51 19.33
N ILE A 115 2.99 10.72 18.09
CA ILE A 115 3.45 9.67 17.18
C ILE A 115 4.98 9.58 17.16
N LEU A 116 5.50 8.41 16.79
CA LEU A 116 6.93 8.23 16.55
C LEU A 116 7.29 8.80 15.17
N ASP A 117 8.12 9.84 15.14
CA ASP A 117 8.72 10.38 13.92
C ASP A 117 10.12 9.82 13.71
N VAL A 118 10.40 9.34 12.50
CA VAL A 118 11.70 8.76 12.14
C VAL A 118 12.43 9.74 11.22
N ASP A 119 13.54 10.29 11.72
CA ASP A 119 14.44 11.11 10.91
C ASP A 119 15.20 10.23 9.90
N ASN A 120 14.60 10.11 8.73
CA ASN A 120 15.13 9.31 7.62
C ASN A 120 16.47 9.82 7.10
N ASP A 121 16.74 11.14 7.16
CA ASP A 121 18.01 11.70 6.69
C ASP A 121 19.15 11.31 7.63
N ARG A 122 18.91 11.40 8.94
CA ARG A 122 19.90 10.94 9.93
C ARG A 122 20.19 9.45 9.78
N VAL A 123 19.15 8.61 9.67
CA VAL A 123 19.32 7.15 9.50
C VAL A 123 20.07 6.84 8.20
N ARG A 124 19.68 7.46 7.08
CA ARG A 124 20.33 7.27 5.78
C ARG A 124 21.81 7.63 5.84
N ASN A 125 22.16 8.78 6.41
CA ASN A 125 23.56 9.23 6.50
C ASN A 125 24.39 8.28 7.36
N GLN A 126 23.87 7.82 8.50
CA GLN A 126 24.53 6.83 9.35
C GLN A 126 24.76 5.49 8.62
N GLN A 127 23.78 5.04 7.83
CA GLN A 127 23.91 3.80 7.06
C GLN A 127 24.92 3.93 5.92
N ILE A 128 24.98 5.08 5.26
CA ILE A 128 26.00 5.36 4.22
C ILE A 128 27.40 5.31 4.84
N GLU A 129 27.62 5.99 5.96
CA GLU A 129 28.91 5.98 6.66
C GLU A 129 29.34 4.56 7.07
N GLN A 130 28.41 3.77 7.64
CA GLN A 130 28.67 2.36 7.97
C GLN A 130 29.03 1.53 6.74
N LEU A 131 28.33 1.74 5.62
CA LEU A 131 28.57 1.04 4.37
C LEU A 131 29.94 1.39 3.79
N GLU A 132 30.31 2.67 3.80
CA GLU A 132 31.63 3.15 3.36
C GLU A 132 32.74 2.52 4.21
N ASN A 133 32.58 2.53 5.54
CA ASN A 133 33.54 1.92 6.45
C ASN A 133 33.68 0.41 6.24
N ILE A 134 32.57 -0.32 6.07
CA ILE A 134 32.61 -1.76 5.79
C ILE A 134 33.31 -2.03 4.45
N LYS A 135 32.96 -1.28 3.41
CA LYS A 135 33.53 -1.47 2.07
C LYS A 135 35.02 -1.12 2.01
N ALA A 136 35.48 -0.15 2.81
CA ALA A 136 36.89 0.21 2.90
C ALA A 136 37.76 -0.85 3.60
N ASN A 137 37.21 -1.57 4.58
CA ASN A 137 38.00 -2.47 5.45
C ASN A 137 37.85 -3.97 5.13
N ARG A 138 36.91 -4.36 4.27
CA ARG A 138 36.67 -5.78 3.94
C ARG A 138 37.70 -6.34 2.95
N ASN A 139 37.83 -7.66 2.92
CA ASN A 139 38.62 -8.34 1.89
C ASN A 139 37.85 -8.38 0.56
N LEU A 140 38.17 -7.44 -0.34
CA LEU A 140 37.47 -7.30 -1.61
C LEU A 140 37.54 -8.57 -2.49
N GLU A 141 38.68 -9.25 -2.51
CA GLU A 141 38.88 -10.44 -3.33
C GLU A 141 38.05 -11.62 -2.82
N ARG A 142 37.97 -11.81 -1.50
CA ARG A 142 37.11 -12.83 -0.89
C ARG A 142 35.63 -12.57 -1.18
N VAL A 143 35.18 -11.32 -1.05
CA VAL A 143 33.81 -10.94 -1.37
C VAL A 143 33.47 -11.27 -2.82
N LYS A 144 34.34 -10.92 -3.78
CA LYS A 144 34.12 -11.25 -5.20
C LYS A 144 33.97 -12.76 -5.42
N ILE A 145 34.87 -13.56 -4.85
CA ILE A 145 34.82 -15.02 -4.96
C ILE A 145 33.48 -15.57 -4.43
N CYS A 146 33.02 -15.08 -3.27
CA CYS A 146 31.75 -15.52 -2.69
C CYS A 146 30.54 -15.12 -3.56
N LEU A 147 30.52 -13.89 -4.09
CA LEU A 147 29.45 -13.41 -4.96
C LEU A 147 29.41 -14.15 -6.30
N GLU A 148 30.57 -14.43 -6.88
CA GLU A 148 30.66 -15.25 -8.11
C GLU A 148 30.17 -16.67 -7.86
N ALA A 149 30.51 -17.27 -6.70
CA ALA A 149 30.01 -18.59 -6.33
C ALA A 149 28.47 -18.60 -6.22
N LEU A 150 27.86 -17.56 -5.65
CA LEU A 150 26.40 -17.38 -5.63
C LEU A 150 25.82 -17.33 -7.04
N THR A 151 26.39 -16.52 -7.93
CA THR A 151 25.93 -16.42 -9.32
C THR A 151 26.07 -17.74 -10.09
N GLN A 152 27.16 -18.49 -9.89
CA GLN A 152 27.34 -19.80 -10.52
C GLN A 152 26.34 -20.83 -9.99
N CYS A 153 26.13 -20.86 -8.67
CA CYS A 153 25.14 -21.73 -8.05
C CYS A 153 23.72 -21.41 -8.53
N ALA A 154 23.39 -20.14 -8.73
CA ALA A 154 22.09 -19.72 -9.28
C ALA A 154 21.86 -20.24 -10.71
N LYS A 155 22.93 -20.40 -11.52
CA LYS A 155 22.84 -20.96 -12.89
C LYS A 155 22.70 -22.48 -12.90
N ASN A 156 23.49 -23.16 -12.06
CA ASN A 156 23.69 -24.61 -12.19
C ASN A 156 22.93 -25.43 -11.15
N SER A 157 22.41 -24.79 -10.09
CA SER A 157 21.71 -25.45 -8.97
C SER A 157 22.51 -26.58 -8.31
N ASP A 158 23.84 -26.45 -8.26
CA ASP A 158 24.78 -27.47 -7.79
C ASP A 158 25.03 -27.43 -6.27
N LYS A 159 24.74 -26.30 -5.63
CA LYS A 159 24.94 -26.07 -4.18
C LYS A 159 23.74 -25.39 -3.55
N ASN A 160 23.79 -25.23 -2.22
CA ASN A 160 22.77 -24.51 -1.48
C ASN A 160 23.06 -23.00 -1.49
N LEU A 161 22.11 -22.20 -1.97
CA LEU A 161 22.25 -20.73 -2.03
C LEU A 161 22.38 -20.06 -0.66
N LEU A 162 21.70 -20.58 0.37
CA LEU A 162 21.77 -20.02 1.73
C LEU A 162 23.16 -20.24 2.34
N GLU A 163 23.75 -21.41 2.13
CA GLU A 163 25.13 -21.70 2.57
C GLU A 163 26.12 -20.70 1.96
N LEU A 164 26.04 -20.47 0.65
CA LEU A 164 26.90 -19.50 -0.03
C LEU A 164 26.64 -18.05 0.42
N ALA A 165 25.39 -17.70 0.72
CA ALA A 165 25.03 -16.38 1.23
C ALA A 165 25.58 -16.13 2.64
N ILE A 166 25.61 -17.17 3.50
CA ILE A 166 26.25 -17.10 4.83
C ILE A 166 27.75 -16.82 4.67
N GLU A 167 28.43 -17.51 3.76
CA GLU A 167 29.85 -17.26 3.48
C GLU A 167 30.10 -15.84 2.95
N ALA A 168 29.28 -15.37 2.01
CA ALA A 168 29.35 -13.99 1.52
C ALA A 168 29.15 -12.96 2.64
N ALA A 169 28.18 -13.16 3.52
CA ALA A 169 27.91 -12.27 4.65
C ALA A 169 29.05 -12.25 5.69
N LYS A 170 29.70 -13.39 5.93
CA LYS A 170 30.91 -13.47 6.78
C LYS A 170 32.04 -12.59 6.23
N GLU A 171 32.23 -12.61 4.91
CA GLU A 171 33.21 -11.78 4.20
C GLU A 171 32.78 -10.31 4.03
N ARG A 172 31.65 -9.90 4.64
CA ARG A 172 31.10 -8.54 4.57
C ARG A 172 30.63 -8.13 3.18
N ALA A 173 30.12 -9.09 2.40
CA ALA A 173 29.22 -8.77 1.31
C ALA A 173 27.92 -8.17 1.88
N THR A 174 27.39 -7.17 1.17
CA THR A 174 26.17 -6.47 1.58
C THR A 174 24.93 -7.21 1.10
N LEU A 175 23.77 -6.95 1.71
CA LEU A 175 22.49 -7.49 1.24
C LEU A 175 22.23 -7.14 -0.23
N GLY A 176 22.57 -5.91 -0.65
CA GLY A 176 22.45 -5.47 -2.04
C GLY A 176 23.31 -6.30 -2.99
N GLU A 177 24.59 -6.50 -2.68
CA GLU A 177 25.51 -7.27 -3.51
C GLU A 177 25.10 -8.75 -3.63
N ILE A 178 24.65 -9.37 -2.52
CA ILE A 178 24.14 -10.75 -2.54
C ILE A 178 22.90 -10.84 -3.42
N SER A 179 21.97 -9.87 -3.29
CA SER A 179 20.75 -9.83 -4.10
C SER A 179 21.06 -9.62 -5.58
N GLU A 180 21.99 -8.72 -5.90
CA GLU A 180 22.42 -8.41 -7.28
C GLU A 180 23.12 -9.61 -7.95
N ALA A 181 23.94 -10.36 -7.21
CA ALA A 181 24.57 -11.57 -7.70
C ALA A 181 23.55 -12.64 -8.15
N LEU A 182 22.40 -12.71 -7.49
CA LEU A 182 21.29 -13.61 -7.85
C LEU A 182 20.41 -13.00 -8.95
N GLU A 183 20.18 -11.68 -8.90
CA GLU A 183 19.44 -10.93 -9.92
C GLU A 183 20.05 -11.10 -11.32
N GLY A 184 21.38 -11.17 -11.43
CA GLY A 184 22.06 -11.41 -12.70
C GLY A 184 21.65 -12.72 -13.41
N VAL A 185 21.04 -13.67 -12.70
CA VAL A 185 20.53 -14.94 -13.25
C VAL A 185 19.01 -14.98 -13.28
N PHE A 186 18.34 -14.60 -12.18
CA PHE A 186 16.89 -14.73 -12.04
C PHE A 186 16.10 -13.51 -12.53
N GLY A 187 16.75 -12.36 -12.67
CA GLY A 187 16.11 -11.09 -12.97
C GLY A 187 15.22 -10.57 -11.83
N ARG A 188 14.41 -9.55 -12.14
CA ARG A 188 13.41 -8.99 -11.23
C ARG A 188 12.00 -9.28 -11.73
N TYR A 189 11.14 -9.77 -10.84
CA TYR A 189 9.74 -9.96 -11.14
C TYR A 189 9.04 -8.62 -11.45
N LYS A 190 8.22 -8.60 -12.50
CA LYS A 190 7.36 -7.47 -12.86
C LYS A 190 5.91 -7.94 -12.82
N ALA A 191 5.15 -7.41 -11.86
CA ALA A 191 3.74 -7.74 -11.73
C ALA A 191 2.93 -7.19 -12.90
N GLN A 192 2.02 -8.00 -13.44
CA GLN A 192 1.00 -7.51 -14.35
C GLN A 192 -0.13 -6.86 -13.54
N ILE A 193 -0.42 -5.60 -13.86
CA ILE A 193 -1.51 -4.87 -13.23
C ILE A 193 -2.81 -5.28 -13.92
N ARG A 194 -3.70 -5.90 -13.16
CA ARG A 194 -5.10 -6.05 -13.55
C ARG A 194 -5.94 -5.04 -12.79
N SER A 195 -6.97 -4.54 -13.45
CA SER A 195 -8.01 -3.69 -12.88
C SER A 195 -9.37 -4.29 -13.17
N PHE A 196 -10.34 -3.95 -12.33
CA PHE A 196 -11.75 -4.29 -12.49
C PHE A 196 -12.57 -3.04 -12.19
N SER A 197 -13.83 -3.06 -12.62
CA SER A 197 -14.81 -2.01 -12.36
C SER A 197 -16.18 -2.64 -12.08
N GLY A 198 -17.10 -1.84 -11.57
CA GLY A 198 -18.49 -2.20 -11.29
C GLY A 198 -18.71 -2.86 -9.92
N VAL A 199 -17.65 -3.17 -9.17
CA VAL A 199 -17.78 -3.83 -7.85
C VAL A 199 -18.14 -2.83 -6.77
N TYR A 200 -17.49 -1.66 -6.77
CA TYR A 200 -17.71 -0.62 -5.77
C TYR A 200 -19.09 0.01 -5.94
N SER A 201 -19.42 0.45 -7.16
CA SER A 201 -20.72 1.04 -7.51
C SER A 201 -21.91 0.12 -7.21
N LYS A 202 -21.78 -1.19 -7.47
CA LYS A 202 -22.83 -2.16 -7.18
C LYS A 202 -23.14 -2.27 -5.69
N GLU A 203 -22.13 -2.15 -4.83
CA GLU A 203 -22.28 -2.32 -3.38
C GLU A 203 -22.68 -1.01 -2.67
N ILE A 204 -22.24 0.15 -3.19
CA ILE A 204 -22.53 1.46 -2.60
C ILE A 204 -23.99 1.92 -2.82
N LYS A 205 -24.67 1.38 -3.84
CA LYS A 205 -26.10 1.59 -4.13
C LYS A 205 -26.44 3.09 -4.30
N ASN A 206 -27.49 3.58 -3.66
CA ASN A 206 -28.05 4.92 -3.85
C ASN A 206 -27.39 5.99 -2.95
N ASP A 207 -26.07 5.94 -2.81
CA ASP A 207 -25.36 6.94 -2.00
C ASP A 207 -25.37 8.31 -2.70
N LYS A 208 -25.83 9.34 -1.98
CA LYS A 208 -26.00 10.69 -2.55
C LYS A 208 -24.69 11.30 -3.04
N SER A 209 -23.61 11.15 -2.25
CA SER A 209 -22.31 11.72 -2.61
C SER A 209 -21.70 10.99 -3.82
N PHE A 210 -21.96 9.69 -3.97
CA PHE A 210 -21.54 8.94 -5.15
C PHE A 210 -22.24 9.44 -6.42
N GLU A 211 -23.55 9.68 -6.36
CA GLU A 211 -24.30 10.19 -7.51
C GLU A 211 -23.89 11.64 -7.85
N GLU A 212 -23.63 12.48 -6.85
CA GLU A 212 -23.09 13.83 -7.04
C GLU A 212 -21.71 13.81 -7.72
N ALA A 213 -20.77 13.01 -7.21
CA ALA A 213 -19.45 12.86 -7.79
C ALA A 213 -19.50 12.42 -9.26
N LYS A 214 -20.41 11.49 -9.58
CA LYS A 214 -20.65 11.02 -10.95
C LYS A 214 -21.19 12.13 -11.86
N GLN A 215 -22.14 12.92 -11.37
CA GLN A 215 -22.67 14.06 -12.11
C GLN A 215 -21.61 15.14 -12.38
N LEU A 216 -20.73 15.41 -11.41
CA LEU A 216 -19.60 16.32 -11.59
C LEU A 216 -18.60 15.80 -12.63
N ALA A 217 -18.30 14.50 -12.63
CA ALA A 217 -17.44 13.88 -13.64
C ALA A 217 -18.06 13.93 -15.05
N ASP A 218 -19.38 13.73 -15.16
CA ASP A 218 -20.12 13.89 -16.42
C ASP A 218 -20.14 15.35 -16.89
N ALA A 219 -20.29 16.32 -15.97
CA ALA A 219 -20.25 17.74 -16.29
C ALA A 219 -18.86 18.19 -16.76
N PHE A 220 -17.80 17.74 -16.09
CA PHE A 220 -16.41 17.93 -16.52
C PHE A 220 -16.20 17.41 -17.94
N ALA A 221 -16.67 16.18 -18.22
CA ALA A 221 -16.52 15.57 -19.53
C ALA A 221 -17.22 16.34 -20.64
N LYS A 222 -18.39 16.94 -20.37
CA LYS A 222 -19.10 17.79 -21.32
C LYS A 222 -18.39 19.12 -21.57
N LYS A 223 -17.75 19.69 -20.54
CA LYS A 223 -17.04 20.98 -20.62
C LYS A 223 -15.69 20.85 -21.32
N GLU A 224 -14.87 19.87 -20.92
CA GLU A 224 -13.49 19.69 -21.38
C GLU A 224 -13.36 18.74 -22.58
N GLY A 225 -14.45 18.07 -22.99
CA GLY A 225 -14.48 17.14 -24.11
C GLY A 225 -13.84 15.77 -23.85
N ARG A 226 -13.40 15.50 -22.62
CA ARG A 226 -12.84 14.21 -22.16
C ARG A 226 -13.12 13.96 -20.69
N ARG A 227 -13.09 12.69 -20.25
CA ARG A 227 -13.24 12.36 -18.82
C ARG A 227 -12.11 12.95 -17.98
N PRO A 228 -12.37 13.25 -16.69
CA PRO A 228 -11.29 13.58 -15.76
C PRO A 228 -10.35 12.37 -15.66
N ARG A 229 -9.06 12.61 -15.91
CA ARG A 229 -8.03 11.57 -16.00
C ARG A 229 -7.08 11.67 -14.82
N ILE A 230 -6.93 10.57 -14.08
CA ILE A 230 -6.09 10.47 -12.89
C ILE A 230 -5.14 9.28 -13.00
N MET A 231 -3.86 9.52 -12.70
CA MET A 231 -2.89 8.45 -12.48
C MET A 231 -2.69 8.23 -10.99
N ILE A 232 -2.94 7.02 -10.49
CA ILE A 232 -2.66 6.64 -9.10
C ILE A 232 -1.27 6.00 -9.05
N ALA A 233 -0.33 6.68 -8.39
CA ALA A 233 1.08 6.31 -8.37
C ALA A 233 1.51 5.73 -7.02
N LYS A 234 2.41 4.74 -7.09
CA LYS A 234 3.13 4.16 -5.96
C LYS A 234 4.62 4.45 -6.13
N MET A 235 5.15 5.35 -5.32
CA MET A 235 6.54 5.78 -5.39
C MET A 235 7.39 5.16 -4.29
N GLY A 236 8.67 4.93 -4.59
CA GLY A 236 9.60 4.29 -3.65
C GLY A 236 9.24 2.81 -3.41
N GLN A 237 9.76 2.20 -2.35
CA GLN A 237 9.58 0.76 -2.10
C GLN A 237 8.24 0.40 -1.42
N ASP A 238 7.25 1.32 -1.45
CA ASP A 238 5.95 1.12 -0.82
C ASP A 238 5.08 0.11 -1.60
N GLY A 239 4.93 -1.09 -1.05
CA GLY A 239 4.12 -2.17 -1.61
C GLY A 239 2.62 -2.13 -1.24
N HIS A 240 2.17 -1.17 -0.43
CA HIS A 240 0.76 -1.11 -0.02
C HIS A 240 -0.12 -0.63 -1.19
N ASP A 241 -0.91 -1.54 -1.76
CA ASP A 241 -1.73 -1.23 -2.95
C ASP A 241 -3.24 -1.32 -2.72
N ARG A 242 -3.72 -1.84 -1.59
CA ARG A 242 -5.16 -1.94 -1.29
C ARG A 242 -5.88 -0.59 -1.49
N GLY A 243 -5.40 0.46 -0.83
CA GLY A 243 -6.01 1.80 -0.93
C GLY A 243 -5.98 2.34 -2.36
N ALA A 244 -4.82 2.27 -3.00
CA ALA A 244 -4.65 2.68 -4.39
C ALA A 244 -5.61 1.94 -5.35
N LYS A 245 -5.75 0.62 -5.21
CA LYS A 245 -6.63 -0.22 -6.04
C LYS A 245 -8.11 0.07 -5.81
N VAL A 246 -8.52 0.22 -4.56
CA VAL A 246 -9.91 0.51 -4.21
C VAL A 246 -10.30 1.91 -4.68
N VAL A 247 -9.42 2.91 -4.53
CA VAL A 247 -9.62 4.26 -5.11
C VAL A 247 -9.68 4.18 -6.63
N ALA A 248 -8.80 3.39 -7.26
CA ALA A 248 -8.78 3.24 -8.71
C ALA A 248 -10.12 2.70 -9.26
N THR A 249 -10.62 1.60 -8.70
CA THR A 249 -11.92 1.04 -9.13
C THR A 249 -13.08 1.96 -8.76
N GLY A 250 -13.03 2.63 -7.60
CA GLY A 250 -14.07 3.57 -7.19
C GLY A 250 -14.16 4.78 -8.12
N TYR A 251 -13.02 5.33 -8.55
CA TYR A 251 -12.98 6.47 -9.48
C TYR A 251 -13.35 6.05 -10.90
N ALA A 252 -12.95 4.86 -11.35
CA ALA A 252 -13.42 4.30 -12.62
C ALA A 252 -14.96 4.15 -12.63
N ASP A 253 -15.54 3.68 -11.52
CA ASP A 253 -16.98 3.55 -11.34
C ASP A 253 -17.71 4.90 -11.31
N LEU A 254 -17.03 5.99 -10.93
CA LEU A 254 -17.53 7.37 -10.97
C LEU A 254 -17.42 8.02 -12.36
N GLY A 255 -16.68 7.41 -13.30
CA GLY A 255 -16.49 7.92 -14.65
C GLY A 255 -15.17 8.67 -14.89
N PHE A 256 -14.16 8.47 -14.04
CA PHE A 256 -12.79 8.90 -14.34
C PHE A 256 -12.11 7.94 -15.33
N ASP A 257 -11.21 8.48 -16.14
CA ASP A 257 -10.19 7.67 -16.80
C ASP A 257 -9.04 7.44 -15.81
N VAL A 258 -8.84 6.19 -15.37
CA VAL A 258 -7.90 5.86 -14.30
C VAL A 258 -6.71 5.07 -14.82
N ASP A 259 -5.52 5.63 -14.68
CA ASP A 259 -4.26 4.92 -14.87
C ASP A 259 -3.71 4.44 -13.52
N ILE A 260 -3.29 3.18 -13.43
CA ILE A 260 -2.64 2.64 -12.24
C ILE A 260 -1.14 2.51 -12.53
N GLY A 261 -0.34 3.31 -11.84
CA GLY A 261 1.12 3.22 -11.93
C GLY A 261 1.63 1.88 -11.39
N PRO A 262 2.71 1.32 -11.97
CA PRO A 262 3.36 0.15 -11.40
C PRO A 262 3.92 0.43 -10.00
N LEU A 263 4.12 -0.64 -9.24
CA LEU A 263 4.83 -0.55 -7.97
C LEU A 263 6.28 -0.12 -8.21
N PHE A 264 6.85 0.54 -7.21
CA PHE A 264 8.28 0.84 -7.12
C PHE A 264 8.80 1.89 -8.10
N GLN A 265 7.94 2.78 -8.57
CA GLN A 265 8.38 3.90 -9.40
C GLN A 265 9.22 4.89 -8.60
N THR A 266 10.24 5.44 -9.26
CA THR A 266 10.86 6.69 -8.82
C THR A 266 9.92 7.87 -9.10
N PRO A 267 10.09 9.00 -8.39
CA PRO A 267 9.37 10.24 -8.72
C PRO A 267 9.52 10.66 -10.18
N LYS A 268 10.69 10.45 -10.77
CA LYS A 268 10.95 10.76 -12.18
C LYS A 268 10.13 9.88 -13.13
N GLU A 269 10.07 8.57 -12.87
CA GLU A 269 9.27 7.64 -13.69
C GLU A 269 7.78 7.92 -13.56
N ALA A 270 7.29 8.20 -12.36
CA ALA A 270 5.89 8.56 -12.11
C ALA A 270 5.52 9.87 -12.83
N ALA A 271 6.35 10.91 -12.70
CA ALA A 271 6.14 12.18 -13.41
C ALA A 271 6.15 11.99 -14.93
N LYS A 272 7.13 11.24 -15.46
CA LYS A 272 7.22 10.95 -16.89
C LYS A 272 5.95 10.27 -17.40
N GLN A 273 5.48 9.22 -16.71
CA GLN A 273 4.27 8.51 -17.10
C GLN A 273 3.02 9.38 -17.02
N ALA A 274 2.90 10.23 -15.98
CA ALA A 274 1.80 11.17 -15.84
C ALA A 274 1.72 12.13 -17.03
N VAL A 275 2.88 12.63 -17.49
CA VAL A 275 3.00 13.51 -18.65
C VAL A 275 2.69 12.77 -19.95
N GLU A 276 3.24 11.58 -20.16
CA GLU A 276 2.98 10.76 -21.35
C GLU A 276 1.50 10.39 -21.50
N ASN A 277 0.81 10.18 -20.38
CA ASN A 277 -0.61 9.87 -20.35
C ASN A 277 -1.52 11.12 -20.40
N ASP A 278 -0.94 12.32 -20.34
CA ASP A 278 -1.68 13.59 -20.25
C ASP A 278 -2.78 13.56 -19.16
N VAL A 279 -2.40 13.14 -17.96
CA VAL A 279 -3.34 13.11 -16.83
C VAL A 279 -3.59 14.52 -16.30
N HIS A 280 -4.79 14.76 -15.78
CA HIS A 280 -5.10 16.00 -15.08
C HIS A 280 -4.54 15.96 -13.65
N ILE A 281 -4.54 14.77 -13.04
CA ILE A 281 -4.18 14.57 -11.64
C ILE A 281 -3.19 13.41 -11.51
N LEU A 282 -2.15 13.63 -10.72
CA LEU A 282 -1.29 12.59 -10.18
C LEU A 282 -1.64 12.33 -8.71
N GLY A 283 -2.31 11.22 -8.45
CA GLY A 283 -2.65 10.76 -7.12
C GLY A 283 -1.55 9.91 -6.49
N VAL A 284 -0.80 10.48 -5.55
CA VAL A 284 0.26 9.76 -4.82
C VAL A 284 -0.35 9.01 -3.64
N SER A 285 -0.31 7.67 -3.69
CA SER A 285 -0.72 6.84 -2.56
C SER A 285 0.51 6.43 -1.74
N SER A 286 0.69 7.02 -0.56
CA SER A 286 1.85 6.85 0.33
C SER A 286 1.44 6.31 1.69
N LEU A 287 1.92 5.11 2.04
CA LEU A 287 1.65 4.45 3.32
C LEU A 287 2.94 4.05 4.06
N ALA A 288 4.10 4.38 3.49
CA ALA A 288 5.42 3.99 4.01
C ALA A 288 6.28 5.19 4.45
N ALA A 289 5.65 6.29 4.87
CA ALA A 289 6.31 7.50 5.39
C ALA A 289 7.36 8.18 4.46
N GLY A 290 7.30 7.91 3.15
CA GLY A 290 8.20 8.52 2.16
C GLY A 290 7.72 9.87 1.62
N HIS A 291 6.54 10.34 2.02
CA HIS A 291 5.84 11.48 1.40
C HIS A 291 6.65 12.78 1.47
N LYS A 292 7.34 13.07 2.58
CA LYS A 292 8.14 14.30 2.74
C LYS A 292 9.32 14.40 1.77
N THR A 293 9.77 13.27 1.23
CA THR A 293 10.87 13.23 0.26
C THR A 293 10.35 13.06 -1.16
N LEU A 294 9.43 12.12 -1.39
CA LEU A 294 9.01 11.71 -2.71
C LEU A 294 8.01 12.68 -3.36
N VAL A 295 7.13 13.31 -2.58
CA VAL A 295 6.14 14.26 -3.12
C VAL A 295 6.82 15.54 -3.65
N PRO A 296 7.72 16.21 -2.90
CA PRO A 296 8.44 17.36 -3.47
C PRO A 296 9.27 17.00 -4.70
N GLN A 297 9.84 15.79 -4.74
CA GLN A 297 10.60 15.31 -5.90
C GLN A 297 9.71 15.13 -7.13
N VAL A 298 8.52 14.53 -7.01
CA VAL A 298 7.65 14.30 -8.18
C VAL A 298 7.12 15.62 -8.74
N ILE A 299 6.75 16.56 -7.87
CA ILE A 299 6.33 17.91 -8.28
C ILE A 299 7.46 18.64 -9.02
N LYS A 300 8.70 18.52 -8.52
CA LYS A 300 9.88 19.09 -9.21
C LYS A 300 10.11 18.45 -10.57
N GLU A 301 9.93 17.13 -10.71
CA GLU A 301 10.06 16.45 -12.00
C GLU A 301 8.95 16.86 -12.98
N LEU A 302 7.69 16.99 -12.54
CA LEU A 302 6.60 17.52 -13.37
C LEU A 302 6.92 18.94 -13.91
N LYS A 303 7.45 19.82 -13.06
CA LYS A 303 7.94 21.15 -13.47
C LYS A 303 9.05 21.07 -14.52
N LYS A 304 9.99 20.14 -14.40
CA LYS A 304 11.06 19.94 -15.40
C LYS A 304 10.51 19.47 -16.75
N TYR A 305 9.41 18.73 -16.76
CA TYR A 305 8.71 18.33 -17.98
C TYR A 305 7.79 19.44 -18.54
N GLY A 306 7.70 20.62 -17.89
CA GLY A 306 6.84 21.72 -18.31
C GLY A 306 5.35 21.42 -18.12
N ARG A 307 5.00 20.55 -17.15
CA ARG A 307 3.65 20.13 -16.85
C ARG A 307 3.29 20.38 -15.39
N ASP A 308 3.52 21.61 -14.95
CA ASP A 308 3.16 22.11 -13.63
C ASP A 308 1.66 22.35 -13.46
N ASP A 309 0.89 22.25 -14.54
CA ASP A 309 -0.58 22.19 -14.57
C ASP A 309 -1.13 20.88 -13.99
N ILE A 310 -0.36 19.78 -14.00
CA ILE A 310 -0.80 18.49 -13.45
C ILE A 310 -0.90 18.61 -11.93
N MET A 311 -2.12 18.48 -11.40
CA MET A 311 -2.38 18.57 -9.98
C MET A 311 -1.84 17.34 -9.25
N VAL A 312 -1.14 17.56 -8.13
CA VAL A 312 -0.65 16.47 -7.27
C VAL A 312 -1.52 16.40 -6.02
N ILE A 313 -2.16 15.25 -5.79
CA ILE A 313 -2.86 14.94 -4.55
C ILE A 313 -2.12 13.83 -3.81
N VAL A 314 -2.20 13.82 -2.47
CA VAL A 314 -1.52 12.81 -1.65
C VAL A 314 -2.55 12.10 -0.79
N GLY A 315 -2.51 10.77 -0.73
CA GLY A 315 -3.37 10.00 0.15
C GLY A 315 -2.63 8.83 0.81
N GLY A 316 -3.19 8.32 1.90
CA GLY A 316 -2.63 7.22 2.67
C GLY A 316 -2.39 7.61 4.12
N VAL A 317 -1.33 7.06 4.74
CA VAL A 317 -0.99 7.32 6.15
C VAL A 317 -0.06 8.53 6.20
N ILE A 318 -0.66 9.71 6.41
CA ILE A 318 0.04 10.99 6.45
C ILE A 318 -0.31 11.66 7.78
N PRO A 319 0.65 11.92 8.66
CA PRO A 319 0.40 12.67 9.88
C PRO A 319 -0.05 14.10 9.62
N ASP A 320 -1.01 14.61 10.39
CA ASP A 320 -1.53 15.98 10.27
C ASP A 320 -0.43 17.06 10.33
N GLN A 321 0.61 16.82 11.14
CA GLN A 321 1.77 17.73 11.26
C GLN A 321 2.56 17.90 9.95
N ASP A 322 2.45 16.96 9.01
CA ASP A 322 3.14 17.01 7.71
C ASP A 322 2.28 17.70 6.63
N TYR A 323 1.01 18.00 6.91
CA TYR A 323 0.09 18.50 5.88
C TYR A 323 0.56 19.85 5.32
N GLN A 324 0.90 20.80 6.20
CA GLN A 324 1.36 22.12 5.79
C GLN A 324 2.61 22.02 4.91
N PHE A 325 3.56 21.16 5.29
CA PHE A 325 4.76 20.91 4.50
C PHE A 325 4.42 20.40 3.08
N LEU A 326 3.46 19.49 2.95
CA LEU A 326 3.05 18.95 1.66
C LEU A 326 2.31 19.99 0.80
N PHE A 327 1.46 20.82 1.41
CA PHE A 327 0.83 21.96 0.72
C PHE A 327 1.88 22.96 0.23
N ASP A 328 2.85 23.33 1.08
CA ASP A 328 3.94 24.23 0.73
C ASP A 328 4.83 23.64 -0.40
N ALA A 329 4.94 22.31 -0.47
CA ALA A 329 5.63 21.61 -1.55
C ALA A 329 4.84 21.61 -2.88
N GLY A 330 3.53 21.90 -2.84
CA GLY A 330 2.65 22.00 -4.01
C GLY A 330 1.61 20.88 -4.12
N ALA A 331 1.36 20.10 -3.07
CA ALA A 331 0.20 19.23 -3.04
C ALA A 331 -1.08 20.07 -3.00
N VAL A 332 -2.11 19.66 -3.74
CA VAL A 332 -3.38 20.39 -3.87
C VAL A 332 -4.42 19.92 -2.86
N ALA A 333 -4.40 18.63 -2.53
CA ALA A 333 -5.28 18.02 -1.53
C ALA A 333 -4.59 16.83 -0.85
N ILE A 334 -4.98 16.56 0.39
CA ILE A 334 -4.49 15.44 1.19
C ILE A 334 -5.68 14.61 1.69
N PHE A 335 -5.63 13.29 1.48
CA PHE A 335 -6.69 12.34 1.82
C PHE A 335 -6.18 11.26 2.78
N GLY A 336 -6.44 11.45 4.08
CA GLY A 336 -6.03 10.53 5.14
C GLY A 336 -6.90 9.26 5.26
N PRO A 337 -6.59 8.38 6.23
CA PRO A 337 -7.39 7.19 6.49
C PRO A 337 -8.85 7.52 6.83
N GLY A 338 -9.79 6.72 6.32
CA GLY A 338 -11.22 6.94 6.54
C GLY A 338 -11.88 7.94 5.58
N THR A 339 -11.12 8.55 4.67
CA THR A 339 -11.67 9.38 3.60
C THR A 339 -12.64 8.57 2.74
N LYS A 340 -13.85 9.10 2.56
CA LYS A 340 -14.86 8.55 1.65
C LYS A 340 -14.49 8.84 0.20
N ILE A 341 -14.53 7.83 -0.66
CA ILE A 341 -14.04 7.95 -2.05
C ILE A 341 -14.82 9.00 -2.84
N SER A 342 -16.14 9.04 -2.70
CA SER A 342 -16.98 10.02 -3.40
C SER A 342 -16.74 11.46 -2.92
N GLU A 343 -16.51 11.68 -1.63
CA GLU A 343 -16.17 13.01 -1.09
C GLU A 343 -14.80 13.48 -1.61
N ALA A 344 -13.81 12.59 -1.66
CA ALA A 344 -12.52 12.90 -2.27
C ALA A 344 -12.66 13.26 -3.77
N ALA A 345 -13.47 12.50 -4.51
CA ALA A 345 -13.75 12.78 -5.91
C ALA A 345 -14.43 14.14 -6.13
N ILE A 346 -15.42 14.51 -5.30
CA ILE A 346 -16.08 15.83 -5.35
C ILE A 346 -15.06 16.95 -5.15
N THR A 347 -14.23 16.85 -4.10
CA THR A 347 -13.18 17.84 -3.82
C THR A 347 -12.24 18.00 -5.01
N ILE A 348 -11.76 16.89 -5.58
CA ILE A 348 -10.88 16.90 -6.75
C ILE A 348 -11.56 17.54 -7.97
N LEU A 349 -12.81 17.18 -8.26
CA LEU A 349 -13.54 17.69 -9.43
C LEU A 349 -13.85 19.17 -9.32
N ASN A 350 -14.15 19.67 -8.13
CA ASN A 350 -14.38 21.10 -7.90
C ASN A 350 -13.09 21.89 -8.17
N VAL A 351 -11.96 21.41 -7.65
CA VAL A 351 -10.66 22.05 -7.85
C VAL A 351 -10.24 22.01 -9.33
N LEU A 352 -10.56 20.95 -10.08
CA LEU A 352 -10.31 20.88 -11.51
C LEU A 352 -11.21 21.81 -12.36
N GLN A 353 -12.33 22.28 -11.82
CA GLN A 353 -13.30 23.10 -12.54
C GLN A 353 -13.12 24.60 -12.29
N GLU A 354 -12.43 24.96 -11.20
CA GLU A 354 -11.90 26.31 -10.91
C GLU A 354 -10.74 26.66 -11.86
#